data_AF-A0AAD5LCE0-F1
#
_entry.id   AF-A0AAD5LCE0-F1
#
_cell.length_a   1.000
_cell.length_b   1.000
_cell.length_c   1.000
_cell.angle_alpha   90.00
_cell.angle_beta   90.00
_cell.angle_gamma   90.00
#
_symmetry.space_group_name_H-M   'P 1'
#
loop_
_entity.id
_entity.type
_entity.pdbx_description
1 polymer ?
#
loop_
_entity_poly.entity_id
_entity_poly.type
_entity_poly.pdbx_seq_one_letter_code
_entity_poly.pdbx_strand_id
1 'polypeptide(L)'
;MGTDYWIVSDGSQKGNGTGSTDSTTETKITINYGLFNGRKTTKGQLDLAPVPYSLTVFCPGGEGVCLVSCGTTEDEQKQEFDYLRFGGTEYRCQRTTRASKTSRSRLVQLANDISVKEAARSEPVRGNDQFMDYGLWVTTLIFLSLMLAFQVISTGLCFFNAVTVPIEMLVGPMGIYLANGVVGLTGLITLSLWGDLFSSKLSSELAIQETILDIYRMSSSNLGYSYWFVLCSLIFAIASSVCIRFRNSLRKFSNQNVVGVESSTPGGMLY
;
A
#
# COMPACT_ATOMS: atom_id res chain seq x y z
N MET A 1 -6.83 -0.54 6.16
CA MET A 1 -6.18 -1.08 4.94
C MET A 1 -5.16 -0.10 4.33
N GLY A 2 -5.19 1.19 4.66
CA GLY A 2 -4.06 2.10 4.43
C GLY A 2 -3.11 2.13 5.64
N THR A 3 -2.38 1.06 5.91
CA THR A 3 -1.29 1.07 6.91
C THR A 3 0.01 1.50 6.25
N ASP A 4 1.00 1.89 7.04
CA ASP A 4 2.34 2.30 6.56
C ASP A 4 3.19 1.13 6.01
N TYR A 5 2.58 -0.04 5.80
CA TYR A 5 3.25 -1.29 5.43
C TYR A 5 2.69 -1.85 4.12
N TRP A 6 2.58 -1.01 3.10
CA TRP A 6 2.37 -1.51 1.74
C TRP A 6 3.70 -1.97 1.13
N ILE A 7 4.79 -1.25 1.39
CA ILE A 7 6.14 -1.59 0.95
C ILE A 7 7.11 -1.40 2.10
N VAL A 8 8.02 -2.36 2.24
CA VAL A 8 9.10 -2.36 3.22
C VAL A 8 10.40 -2.51 2.48
N SER A 9 11.27 -1.52 2.60
CA SER A 9 12.53 -1.47 1.86
C SER A 9 13.68 -1.10 2.78
N ASP A 10 14.80 -1.79 2.60
CA ASP A 10 16.05 -1.52 3.29
C ASP A 10 17.11 -1.12 2.26
N GLY A 11 17.86 -0.06 2.60
CA GLY A 11 18.95 0.47 1.79
C GLY A 11 20.18 0.78 2.61
N SER A 12 21.29 0.94 1.90
CA SER A 12 22.59 1.30 2.46
C SER A 12 23.18 2.46 1.65
N GLN A 13 23.95 3.31 2.30
CA GLN A 13 24.60 4.44 1.64
C GLN A 13 25.64 3.96 0.63
N LYS A 14 25.72 4.66 -0.50
CA LYS A 14 26.74 4.39 -1.52
C LYS A 14 28.12 4.82 -1.00
N GLY A 15 28.96 3.85 -0.66
CA GLY A 15 30.34 4.12 -0.25
C GLY A 15 31.15 4.71 -1.40
N ASN A 16 31.78 5.88 -1.20
CA ASN A 16 32.73 6.42 -2.16
C ASN A 16 33.96 5.51 -2.20
N GLY A 17 34.05 4.69 -3.26
CA GLY A 17 35.19 3.81 -3.50
C GLY A 17 36.48 4.60 -3.69
N THR A 18 37.24 4.77 -2.61
CA THR A 18 38.69 4.91 -2.66
C THR A 18 39.25 3.83 -1.74
N GLY A 19 39.99 2.91 -2.34
CA GLY A 19 40.47 1.70 -1.69
C GLY A 19 41.18 2.01 -0.38
N SER A 20 40.57 1.61 0.73
CA SER A 20 41.25 1.38 1.98
C SER A 20 40.45 0.34 2.74
N THR A 21 41.09 -0.80 2.98
CA THR A 21 40.68 -1.83 3.92
C THR A 21 40.70 -1.24 5.32
N ASP A 22 39.63 -0.57 5.71
CA ASP A 22 39.32 -0.25 7.10
C ASP A 22 37.80 -0.26 7.24
N SER A 23 37.34 -0.86 8.33
CA SER A 23 35.96 -1.19 8.70
C SER A 23 34.91 -0.19 8.17
N THR A 24 34.40 -0.43 6.96
CA THR A 24 33.47 0.47 6.27
C THR A 24 32.19 0.62 7.09
N THR A 25 32.04 1.79 7.69
CA THR A 25 30.95 2.13 8.59
C THR A 25 29.68 2.37 7.75
N GLU A 26 28.76 1.43 7.78
CA GLU A 26 27.60 1.38 6.87
C GLU A 26 26.38 2.10 7.48
N THR A 27 25.92 3.19 6.86
CA THR A 27 24.66 3.85 7.25
C THR A 27 23.48 3.12 6.61
N LYS A 28 22.56 2.65 7.45
CA LYS A 28 21.38 1.88 7.03
C LYS A 28 20.13 2.76 7.06
N ILE A 29 19.35 2.70 5.97
CA ILE A 29 18.03 3.31 5.89
C ILE A 29 16.97 2.21 5.78
N THR A 30 15.91 2.33 6.60
CA THR A 30 14.73 1.47 6.52
C THR A 30 13.53 2.36 6.24
N ILE A 31 12.78 2.02 5.19
CA ILE A 31 11.64 2.78 4.74
C ILE A 31 10.44 1.85 4.72
N ASN A 32 9.37 2.29 5.37
CA ASN A 32 8.06 1.65 5.29
C ASN A 32 7.11 2.72 4.78
N TYR A 33 6.37 2.49 3.70
CA TYR A 33 5.28 3.39 3.37
C TYR A 33 4.06 2.63 2.90
N GLY A 34 2.95 3.24 3.24
CA GLY A 34 1.61 2.90 2.86
C GLY A 34 1.18 3.66 1.62
N LEU A 35 -0.11 3.55 1.36
CA LEU A 35 -0.76 4.16 0.21
C LEU A 35 -0.79 5.71 0.26
N PHE A 36 -0.73 6.28 1.46
CA PHE A 36 -0.87 7.73 1.71
C PHE A 36 0.25 8.28 2.59
N ASN A 37 0.65 7.52 3.61
CA ASN A 37 1.65 7.90 4.60
C ASN A 37 2.70 6.82 4.73
N GLY A 38 3.86 7.18 5.24
CA GLY A 38 4.93 6.26 5.55
C GLY A 38 5.84 6.78 6.65
N ARG A 39 6.88 6.00 6.92
CA ARG A 39 7.92 6.29 7.87
C ARG A 39 9.27 5.82 7.33
N LYS A 40 10.24 6.74 7.27
CA LYS A 40 11.65 6.38 7.12
C LYS A 40 12.35 6.43 8.47
N THR A 41 13.29 5.51 8.69
CA THR A 41 14.20 5.52 9.82
C THR A 41 15.61 5.39 9.31
N THR A 42 16.46 6.34 9.71
CA THR A 42 17.88 6.34 9.35
C THR A 42 18.71 6.00 10.58
N LYS A 43 19.67 5.09 10.43
CA LYS A 43 20.70 4.81 11.41
C LYS A 43 22.02 5.38 10.93
N GLY A 44 22.57 6.31 11.71
CA GLY A 44 23.84 6.98 11.41
C GLY A 44 25.07 6.20 11.88
N GLN A 45 26.24 6.72 11.52
CA GLN A 45 27.58 6.16 11.72
C GLN A 45 27.93 5.78 13.17
N LEU A 46 27.31 6.41 14.17
CA LEU A 46 27.62 6.21 15.60
C LEU A 46 26.62 5.27 16.32
N ASP A 47 25.76 4.56 15.58
CA ASP A 47 24.74 3.64 16.15
C ASP A 47 23.84 4.32 17.21
N LEU A 48 23.67 5.64 17.09
CA LEU A 48 22.67 6.37 17.87
C LEU A 48 21.27 5.86 17.51
N ALA A 49 20.33 6.07 18.44
CA ALA A 49 18.94 5.65 18.27
C ALA A 49 18.39 6.01 16.88
N PRO A 50 17.63 5.11 16.22
CA PRO A 50 17.09 5.34 14.89
C PRO A 50 16.29 6.63 14.86
N VAL A 51 16.54 7.48 13.87
CA VAL A 51 15.83 8.74 13.73
C VAL A 51 14.63 8.53 12.81
N PRO A 52 13.39 8.65 13.30
CA PRO A 52 12.20 8.53 12.46
C PRO A 52 11.90 9.83 11.72
N TYR A 53 11.34 9.71 10.52
CA TYR A 53 10.70 10.79 9.78
C TYR A 53 9.37 10.27 9.23
N SER A 54 8.33 11.11 9.26
CA SER A 54 7.06 10.83 8.59
C SER A 54 7.20 11.15 7.10
N LEU A 55 6.59 10.33 6.27
CA LEU A 55 6.51 10.49 4.82
C LEU A 55 5.04 10.64 4.42
N THR A 56 4.77 11.50 3.45
CA THR A 56 3.43 11.75 2.91
C THR A 56 3.52 11.88 1.39
N VAL A 57 2.55 11.33 0.67
CA VAL A 57 2.47 11.51 -0.78
C VAL A 57 2.03 12.94 -1.08
N PHE A 58 2.84 13.67 -1.84
CA PHE A 58 2.53 15.01 -2.34
C PHE A 58 2.49 15.01 -3.87
N CYS A 59 1.39 15.51 -4.42
CA CYS A 59 1.15 15.57 -5.86
C CYS A 59 0.77 17.00 -6.24
N PRO A 60 1.69 17.81 -6.76
CA PRO A 60 1.36 19.15 -7.24
C PRO A 60 0.41 19.05 -8.44
N GLY A 61 -0.72 19.75 -8.37
CA GLY A 61 -1.71 19.76 -9.44
C GLY A 61 -1.11 20.36 -10.72
N GLY A 62 -1.14 19.58 -11.81
CA GLY A 62 -0.74 20.05 -13.15
C GLY A 62 0.47 19.34 -13.78
N GLU A 63 1.31 18.67 -13.00
CA GLU A 63 2.52 17.99 -13.51
C GLU A 63 2.31 16.49 -13.84
N GLY A 64 1.23 15.89 -13.32
CA GLY A 64 0.94 14.46 -13.52
C GLY A 64 1.89 13.51 -12.77
N VAL A 65 2.75 14.04 -11.90
CA VAL A 65 3.69 13.28 -11.09
C VAL A 65 3.52 13.59 -9.60
N CYS A 66 3.92 12.64 -8.77
CA CYS A 66 3.90 12.71 -7.31
C CYS A 66 5.27 12.36 -6.74
N LEU A 67 5.54 12.88 -5.56
CA LEU A 67 6.69 12.51 -4.76
C LEU A 67 6.24 12.03 -3.37
N VAL A 68 7.10 11.26 -2.69
CA VAL A 68 6.90 10.91 -1.28
C VAL A 68 7.73 11.88 -0.44
N SER A 69 7.10 12.95 0.01
CA SER A 69 7.73 14.05 0.74
C SER A 69 7.83 13.76 2.23
N CYS A 70 8.90 14.26 2.85
CA CYS A 70 9.04 14.29 4.30
C CYS A 70 8.54 15.59 4.95
N GLY A 71 8.11 16.56 4.13
CA GLY A 71 7.53 17.83 4.58
C GLY A 71 6.25 17.62 5.38
N THR A 72 6.12 18.41 6.44
CA THR A 72 4.93 18.39 7.31
C THR A 72 3.88 19.41 6.90
N THR A 73 4.29 20.43 6.16
CA THR A 73 3.43 21.49 5.62
C THR A 73 3.44 21.48 4.09
N GLU A 74 2.38 21.98 3.46
CA GLU A 74 2.30 22.04 1.99
C GLU A 74 3.43 22.88 1.38
N ASP A 75 3.86 23.95 2.06
CA ASP A 75 4.96 24.80 1.61
C ASP A 75 6.30 24.04 1.61
N GLU A 76 6.58 23.26 2.66
CA GLU A 76 7.77 22.39 2.75
C GLU A 76 7.75 21.30 1.66
N GLN A 77 6.59 20.68 1.44
CA GLN A 77 6.42 19.64 0.42
C GLN A 77 6.63 20.20 -0.99
N LYS A 78 6.12 21.42 -1.24
CA LYS A 78 6.32 22.13 -2.49
C LYS A 78 7.79 22.52 -2.69
N GLN A 79 8.46 22.99 -1.65
CA GLN A 79 9.89 23.30 -1.71
C GLN A 79 10.74 22.06 -2.02
N GLU A 80 10.41 20.90 -1.42
CA GLU A 80 11.05 19.62 -1.73
C GLU A 80 10.85 19.24 -3.20
N PHE A 81 9.60 19.36 -3.70
CA PHE A 81 9.28 19.09 -5.10
C PHE A 81 10.06 20.00 -6.05
N ASP A 82 10.01 21.32 -5.82
CA ASP A 82 10.64 22.31 -6.70
C ASP A 82 12.16 22.16 -6.69
N TYR A 83 12.76 21.81 -5.54
CA TYR A 83 14.17 21.49 -5.44
C TYR A 83 14.55 20.28 -6.31
N LEU A 84 13.83 19.17 -6.15
CA LEU A 84 14.12 17.92 -6.87
C LEU A 84 13.86 18.04 -8.38
N ARG A 85 12.82 18.80 -8.76
CA ARG A 85 12.36 18.94 -10.14
C ARG A 85 13.09 20.01 -10.93
N PHE A 86 13.25 21.20 -10.35
CA PHE A 86 13.75 22.39 -11.04
C PHE A 86 15.16 22.80 -10.59
N GLY A 87 15.73 22.16 -9.56
CA GLY A 87 17.08 22.47 -9.07
C GLY A 87 17.15 23.78 -8.30
N GLY A 88 16.15 24.04 -7.46
CA GLY A 88 16.02 25.26 -6.66
C GLY A 88 16.86 25.27 -5.36
N THR A 89 16.32 25.89 -4.31
CA THR A 89 16.95 25.95 -2.99
C THR A 89 17.04 24.55 -2.36
N GLU A 90 18.20 24.18 -1.81
CA GLU A 90 18.36 22.91 -1.08
C GLU A 90 17.31 22.82 0.03
N TYR A 91 16.49 21.78 -0.04
CA TYR A 91 15.54 21.43 0.99
C TYR A 91 16.03 20.18 1.74
N ARG A 92 15.89 20.17 3.06
CA ARG A 92 16.26 19.01 3.88
C ARG A 92 15.15 18.69 4.86
N CYS A 93 14.78 17.41 4.92
CA CYS A 93 13.78 16.91 5.86
C CYS A 93 14.09 17.32 7.30
N GLN A 94 13.19 18.09 7.90
CA GLN A 94 13.28 18.43 9.31
C GLN A 94 12.99 17.18 10.17
N ARG A 95 13.86 16.94 11.15
CA ARG A 95 13.80 15.76 12.02
C ARG A 95 12.51 15.81 12.87
N THR A 96 11.64 14.80 12.81
CA THR A 96 10.46 14.73 13.70
C THR A 96 10.89 14.32 15.10
N THR A 97 11.52 15.24 15.81
CA THR A 97 11.76 15.09 17.23
C THR A 97 10.43 15.29 17.96
N ARG A 98 9.65 14.23 18.14
CA ARG A 98 8.89 14.08 19.40
C ARG A 98 9.88 13.78 20.53
N ALA A 99 10.92 14.60 20.68
CA ALA A 99 11.71 14.62 21.89
C ALA A 99 10.84 15.32 22.93
N SER A 100 10.28 14.52 23.82
CA SER A 100 9.77 15.02 25.10
C SER A 100 10.80 16.03 25.64
N LYS A 101 10.34 17.26 25.92
CA LYS A 101 11.14 18.35 26.47
C LYS A 101 11.76 17.93 27.80
N THR A 102 12.84 17.18 27.75
CA THR A 102 13.68 16.81 28.88
C THR A 102 15.13 17.06 28.46
N SER A 103 15.88 17.69 29.35
CA SER A 103 17.14 18.44 29.15
C SER A 103 18.36 17.67 28.58
N ARG A 104 18.21 16.82 27.56
CA ARG A 104 19.29 16.13 26.82
C ARG A 104 19.67 16.83 25.50
N SER A 105 19.65 18.16 25.49
CA SER A 105 19.83 19.00 24.29
C SER A 105 21.20 18.84 23.60
N ARG A 106 22.28 18.57 24.35
CA ARG A 106 23.65 18.53 23.76
C ARG A 106 23.95 17.30 22.90
N LEU A 107 23.48 16.11 23.28
CA LEU A 107 23.71 14.90 22.47
C LEU A 107 22.86 14.87 21.20
N VAL A 108 21.65 15.46 21.25
CA VAL A 108 20.79 15.65 20.08
C VAL A 108 21.37 16.69 19.13
N GLN A 109 21.97 17.76 19.65
CA GLN A 109 22.73 18.72 18.83
C GLN A 109 23.95 18.08 18.16
N LEU A 110 24.72 17.27 18.88
CA LEU A 110 25.88 16.58 18.28
C LEU A 110 25.47 15.59 17.17
N ALA A 111 24.29 14.96 17.31
CA ALA A 111 23.71 14.10 16.28
C ALA A 111 23.07 14.86 15.11
N ASN A 112 22.85 16.18 15.25
CA ASN A 112 22.47 17.06 14.14
C ASN A 112 23.72 17.52 13.35
N ASP A 113 24.89 17.58 14.00
CA ASP A 113 26.17 18.02 13.42
C ASP A 113 26.99 16.92 12.74
N ILE A 114 26.53 15.66 12.72
CA ILE A 114 27.06 14.67 11.78
C ILE A 114 26.51 15.03 10.41
N SER A 115 27.16 16.02 9.79
CA SER A 115 27.15 16.23 8.36
C SER A 115 27.60 14.91 7.75
N VAL A 116 26.63 14.09 7.35
CA VAL A 116 26.86 13.15 6.26
C VAL A 116 27.39 14.03 5.14
N LYS A 117 28.67 13.85 4.82
CA LYS A 117 29.34 14.57 3.75
C LYS A 117 28.85 13.94 2.45
N GLU A 118 27.58 14.22 2.14
CA GLU A 118 26.90 13.72 0.97
C GLU A 118 27.49 14.45 -0.22
N ALA A 119 28.24 13.71 -1.03
CA ALA A 119 28.50 14.10 -2.40
C ALA A 119 27.17 13.95 -3.18
N ALA A 120 26.20 14.81 -2.88
CA ALA A 120 24.94 14.87 -3.60
C ALA A 120 25.21 15.35 -5.02
N ARG A 121 24.49 14.77 -5.98
CA ARG A 121 24.46 15.26 -7.35
C ARG A 121 23.96 16.71 -7.33
N SER A 122 24.76 17.65 -7.84
CA SER A 122 24.41 19.07 -7.99
C SER A 122 23.53 19.35 -9.22
N GLU A 123 22.99 18.32 -9.86
CA GLU A 123 22.25 18.45 -11.12
C GLU A 123 20.77 18.07 -10.88
N PRO A 124 19.81 18.95 -11.26
CA PRO A 124 18.39 18.66 -11.14
C PRO A 124 18.00 17.41 -11.93
N VAL A 125 17.07 16.63 -11.38
CA VAL A 125 16.55 15.43 -12.02
C VAL A 125 15.63 15.83 -13.15
N ARG A 126 16.17 15.79 -14.38
CA ARG A 126 15.44 16.18 -15.60
C ARG A 126 14.43 15.13 -16.09
N GLY A 127 14.42 13.93 -15.51
CA GLY A 127 13.57 12.82 -15.92
C GLY A 127 12.32 12.65 -15.04
N ASN A 128 11.20 12.22 -15.65
CA ASN A 128 10.00 11.79 -14.92
C ASN A 128 10.14 10.36 -14.38
N ASP A 129 11.27 9.71 -14.64
CA ASP A 129 11.55 8.33 -14.29
C ASP A 129 11.67 8.09 -12.79
N GLN A 130 12.07 9.11 -12.02
CA GLN A 130 12.26 8.99 -10.57
C GLN A 130 11.03 9.41 -9.73
N PHE A 131 9.99 9.94 -10.38
CA PHE A 131 8.74 10.35 -9.74
C PHE A 131 7.64 9.28 -9.92
N MET A 132 6.67 9.27 -8.99
CA MET A 132 5.51 8.40 -9.07
C MET A 132 4.47 8.99 -10.03
N ASP A 133 3.92 8.18 -10.94
CA ASP A 133 2.86 8.63 -11.84
C ASP A 133 1.56 8.86 -11.04
N TYR A 134 1.03 10.08 -11.13
CA TYR A 134 -0.19 10.48 -10.41
C TYR A 134 -1.41 9.71 -10.89
N GLY A 135 -1.56 9.53 -12.21
CA GLY A 135 -2.69 8.83 -12.80
C GLY A 135 -2.73 7.36 -12.39
N LEU A 136 -1.57 6.70 -12.41
CA LEU A 136 -1.46 5.30 -11.98
C LEU A 136 -1.78 5.14 -10.50
N TRP A 137 -1.27 6.04 -9.65
CA TRP A 137 -1.56 6.01 -8.21
C TRP A 137 -3.04 6.26 -7.94
N VAL A 138 -3.65 7.33 -8.49
CA VAL A 138 -5.06 7.68 -8.27
C VAL A 138 -6.00 6.60 -8.78
N THR A 139 -5.75 6.02 -9.96
CA THR A 139 -6.59 4.94 -10.48
C THR A 139 -6.56 3.72 -9.56
N THR A 140 -5.39 3.38 -9.03
CA THR A 140 -5.24 2.32 -8.03
C THR A 140 -6.07 2.61 -6.77
N LEU A 141 -6.10 3.86 -6.29
CA LEU A 141 -6.94 4.26 -5.16
C LEU A 141 -8.43 4.07 -5.44
N ILE A 142 -8.87 4.49 -6.62
CA ILE A 142 -10.28 4.43 -7.02
C ILE A 142 -10.73 2.97 -7.07
N PHE A 143 -9.99 2.10 -7.75
CA PHE A 143 -10.33 0.68 -7.84
C PHE A 143 -10.27 -0.03 -6.48
N LEU A 144 -9.28 0.31 -5.63
CA LEU A 144 -9.22 -0.22 -4.28
C LEU A 144 -10.44 0.21 -3.45
N SER A 145 -10.82 1.50 -3.51
CA SER A 145 -11.98 2.00 -2.78
C SER A 145 -13.29 1.34 -3.23
N LEU A 146 -13.44 1.13 -4.54
CA LEU A 146 -14.58 0.45 -5.13
C LEU A 146 -14.64 -1.01 -4.70
N MET A 147 -13.50 -1.72 -4.72
CA MET A 147 -13.40 -3.09 -4.22
C MET A 147 -13.87 -3.19 -2.77
N LEU A 148 -13.42 -2.27 -1.90
CA LEU A 148 -13.78 -2.28 -0.48
C LEU A 148 -15.27 -2.00 -0.26
N ALA A 149 -15.85 -1.05 -0.99
CA ALA A 149 -17.27 -0.74 -0.90
C ALA A 149 -18.13 -1.98 -1.25
N PHE A 150 -17.81 -2.65 -2.37
CA PHE A 150 -18.54 -3.85 -2.78
C PHE A 150 -18.28 -5.06 -1.87
N GLN A 151 -17.10 -5.16 -1.25
CA GLN A 151 -16.82 -6.19 -0.26
C GLN A 151 -17.71 -6.04 0.99
N VAL A 152 -17.92 -4.81 1.45
CA VAL A 152 -18.83 -4.53 2.58
C VAL A 152 -20.27 -4.86 2.20
N ILE A 153 -20.72 -4.46 1.01
CA ILE A 153 -22.06 -4.79 0.49
C ILE A 153 -22.25 -6.30 0.40
N SER A 154 -21.29 -7.03 -0.18
CA SER A 154 -21.33 -8.49 -0.30
C SER A 154 -21.43 -9.16 1.07
N THR A 155 -20.64 -8.70 2.04
CA THR A 155 -20.66 -9.22 3.41
C THR A 155 -22.01 -8.98 4.08
N GLY A 156 -22.58 -7.78 3.93
CA GLY A 156 -23.92 -7.45 4.43
C GLY A 156 -25.01 -8.32 3.81
N LEU A 157 -24.99 -8.51 2.49
CA LEU A 157 -25.92 -9.40 1.79
C LEU A 157 -25.78 -10.84 2.25
N CYS A 158 -24.55 -11.33 2.46
CA CYS A 158 -24.29 -12.68 2.97
C CYS A 158 -24.91 -12.88 4.36
N PHE A 159 -24.71 -11.93 5.28
CA PHE A 159 -25.32 -11.96 6.61
C PHE A 159 -26.85 -11.91 6.54
N PHE A 160 -27.41 -11.02 5.72
CA PHE A 160 -28.85 -10.93 5.52
C PHE A 160 -29.45 -12.22 4.96
N ASN A 161 -28.78 -12.86 3.98
CA ASN A 161 -29.17 -14.16 3.40
C ASN A 161 -28.96 -15.36 4.33
N ALA A 162 -28.24 -15.20 5.44
CA ALA A 162 -28.09 -16.22 6.46
C ALA A 162 -29.28 -16.21 7.44
N VAL A 163 -29.78 -15.01 7.76
CA VAL A 163 -30.89 -14.83 8.71
C VAL A 163 -32.26 -14.91 8.03
N THR A 164 -32.35 -14.47 6.77
CA THR A 164 -33.62 -14.34 6.04
C THR A 164 -33.65 -15.19 4.78
N VAL A 165 -34.87 -15.49 4.31
CA VAL A 165 -35.10 -16.09 2.99
C VAL A 165 -35.62 -14.99 2.07
N PRO A 166 -34.73 -14.24 1.39
CA PRO A 166 -35.15 -13.14 0.53
C PRO A 166 -35.92 -13.65 -0.69
N ILE A 167 -37.01 -12.93 -1.01
CA ILE A 167 -37.89 -13.19 -2.16
C ILE A 167 -37.38 -12.40 -3.39
N GLU A 168 -36.68 -11.29 -3.17
CA GLU A 168 -36.17 -10.41 -4.22
C GLU A 168 -34.86 -10.91 -4.85
N MET A 169 -34.74 -10.76 -6.17
CA MET A 169 -33.60 -11.28 -6.94
C MET A 169 -32.26 -10.62 -6.59
N LEU A 170 -32.25 -9.30 -6.33
CA LEU A 170 -31.03 -8.54 -6.03
C LEU A 170 -30.56 -8.74 -4.58
N VAL A 171 -31.48 -8.94 -3.64
CA VAL A 171 -31.15 -9.21 -2.23
C VAL A 171 -30.86 -10.70 -2.00
N GLY A 172 -31.26 -11.57 -2.94
CA GLY A 172 -31.00 -13.00 -2.90
C GLY A 172 -29.56 -13.40 -3.26
N PRO A 173 -29.34 -14.71 -3.54
CA PRO A 173 -28.02 -15.25 -3.85
C PRO A 173 -27.34 -14.58 -5.05
N MET A 174 -28.13 -14.06 -6.01
CA MET A 174 -27.59 -13.43 -7.21
C MET A 174 -26.88 -12.10 -6.92
N GLY A 175 -27.40 -11.29 -5.99
CA GLY A 175 -26.74 -10.04 -5.59
C GLY A 175 -25.35 -10.27 -4.99
N ILE A 176 -25.18 -11.36 -4.24
CA ILE A 176 -23.88 -11.72 -3.67
C ILE A 176 -22.88 -12.10 -4.78
N TYR A 177 -23.32 -12.87 -5.78
CA TYR A 177 -22.45 -13.20 -6.92
C TYR A 177 -22.05 -11.96 -7.73
N LEU A 178 -22.98 -11.02 -7.94
CA LEU A 178 -22.68 -9.76 -8.62
C LEU A 178 -21.67 -8.93 -7.82
N ALA A 179 -21.90 -8.75 -6.52
CA ALA A 179 -21.00 -7.99 -5.66
C ALA A 179 -19.60 -8.64 -5.59
N ASN A 180 -19.53 -9.96 -5.41
CA ASN A 180 -18.26 -10.71 -5.43
C ASN A 180 -17.58 -10.66 -6.80
N GLY A 181 -18.33 -10.66 -7.90
CA GLY A 181 -17.78 -10.49 -9.25
C GLY A 181 -17.13 -9.13 -9.44
N VAL A 182 -17.78 -8.05 -8.97
CA VAL A 182 -17.20 -6.70 -8.97
C VAL A 182 -15.95 -6.64 -8.10
N VAL A 183 -15.97 -7.20 -6.88
CA VAL A 183 -14.77 -7.32 -6.03
C VAL A 183 -13.66 -8.06 -6.76
N GLY A 184 -13.97 -9.18 -7.42
CA GLY A 184 -13.01 -9.96 -8.18
C GLY A 184 -12.33 -9.14 -9.28
N LEU A 185 -13.12 -8.48 -10.12
CA LEU A 185 -12.61 -7.67 -11.22
C LEU A 185 -11.79 -6.48 -10.73
N THR A 186 -12.35 -5.69 -9.80
CA THR A 186 -11.69 -4.50 -9.25
C THR A 186 -10.45 -4.86 -8.44
N GLY A 187 -10.46 -5.98 -7.72
CA GLY A 187 -9.32 -6.50 -7.00
C GLY A 187 -8.19 -6.95 -7.91
N LEU A 188 -8.49 -7.64 -9.02
CA LEU A 188 -7.49 -8.01 -10.02
C LEU A 188 -6.83 -6.79 -10.64
N ILE A 189 -7.63 -5.79 -11.05
CA ILE A 189 -7.12 -4.52 -11.59
C ILE A 189 -6.21 -3.83 -10.56
N THR A 190 -6.65 -3.77 -9.30
CA THR A 190 -5.86 -3.16 -8.21
C THR A 190 -4.52 -3.86 -8.02
N LEU A 191 -4.50 -5.20 -8.01
CA LEU A 191 -3.27 -5.98 -7.87
C LEU A 191 -2.33 -5.80 -9.07
N SER A 192 -2.87 -5.71 -10.29
CA SER A 192 -2.09 -5.46 -11.50
C SER A 192 -1.46 -4.06 -11.49
N LEU A 193 -2.26 -3.02 -11.27
CA LEU A 193 -1.77 -1.62 -11.22
C LEU A 193 -0.71 -1.44 -10.12
N TRP A 194 -0.93 -2.07 -8.96
CA TRP A 194 0.06 -2.04 -7.89
C TRP A 194 1.33 -2.84 -8.23
N GLY A 195 1.18 -3.99 -8.89
CA GLY A 195 2.31 -4.78 -9.39
C GLY A 195 3.18 -3.99 -10.37
N ASP A 196 2.55 -3.27 -11.28
CA ASP A 196 3.23 -2.42 -12.26
C ASP A 196 3.95 -1.25 -11.58
N LEU A 197 3.29 -0.60 -10.61
CA LEU A 197 3.89 0.47 -9.80
C LEU A 197 5.09 -0.05 -8.98
N PHE A 198 4.95 -1.23 -8.37
CA PHE A 198 6.01 -1.86 -7.60
C PHE A 198 7.22 -2.22 -8.47
N SER A 199 6.98 -2.89 -9.59
CA SER A 199 8.04 -3.34 -10.49
C SER A 199 8.81 -2.16 -11.11
N SER A 200 8.08 -1.16 -11.62
CA SER A 200 8.66 -0.12 -12.47
C SER A 200 9.34 1.02 -11.71
N LYS A 201 8.97 1.27 -10.46
CA LYS A 201 9.41 2.44 -9.69
C LYS A 201 9.88 2.04 -8.31
N LEU A 202 9.01 1.40 -7.54
CA LEU A 202 9.22 1.25 -6.10
C LEU A 202 10.20 0.11 -5.74
N SER A 203 10.54 -0.78 -6.67
CA SER A 203 11.48 -1.89 -6.44
C SER A 203 12.94 -1.43 -6.38
N SER A 204 13.33 -0.48 -7.24
CA SER A 204 14.72 -0.01 -7.40
C SER A 204 14.93 1.45 -6.98
N GLU A 205 13.94 2.32 -7.17
CA GLU A 205 14.06 3.77 -7.01
C GLU A 205 12.82 4.30 -6.28
N LEU A 206 12.85 4.25 -4.94
CA LEU A 206 11.81 4.91 -4.16
C LEU A 206 11.80 6.40 -4.51
N ALA A 207 10.63 6.95 -4.84
CA ALA A 207 10.45 8.38 -5.18
C ALA A 207 10.59 9.30 -3.93
N ILE A 208 11.71 9.13 -3.22
CA ILE A 208 12.11 9.83 -2.01
C ILE A 208 13.37 10.61 -2.36
N GLN A 209 13.49 11.84 -1.84
CA GLN A 209 14.62 12.73 -2.05
C GLN A 209 15.99 12.02 -2.04
N GLU A 210 16.25 11.17 -1.05
CA GLU A 210 17.54 10.52 -0.86
C GLU A 210 17.90 9.52 -1.97
N THR A 211 16.90 8.89 -2.59
CA THR A 211 17.09 7.95 -3.70
C THR A 211 17.14 8.70 -5.02
N ILE A 212 16.36 9.77 -5.16
CA ILE A 212 16.39 10.70 -6.29
C ILE A 212 17.78 11.37 -6.41
N LEU A 213 18.40 11.70 -5.27
CA LEU A 213 19.76 12.25 -5.19
C LEU A 213 20.89 11.19 -5.24
N ASP A 214 20.56 9.90 -5.45
CA ASP A 214 21.50 8.76 -5.52
C ASP A 214 22.40 8.59 -4.28
N ILE A 215 21.87 8.94 -3.10
CA ILE A 215 22.60 8.89 -1.82
C ILE A 215 22.58 7.46 -1.25
N TYR A 216 21.42 6.81 -1.29
CA TYR A 216 21.21 5.45 -0.81
C TYR A 216 20.81 4.52 -1.94
N ARG A 217 21.43 3.34 -1.97
CA ARG A 217 21.03 2.25 -2.86
C ARG A 217 20.16 1.27 -2.09
N MET A 218 18.95 1.01 -2.60
CA MET A 218 18.06 0.01 -2.02
C MET A 218 18.65 -1.40 -2.25
N SER A 219 18.78 -2.17 -1.18
CA SER A 219 19.30 -3.54 -1.23
C SER A 219 18.17 -4.57 -1.28
N SER A 220 17.02 -4.27 -0.66
CA SER A 220 15.85 -5.13 -0.71
C SER A 220 14.56 -4.31 -0.61
N SER A 221 13.60 -4.65 -1.47
CA SER A 221 12.26 -4.07 -1.48
C SER A 221 11.26 -5.22 -1.43
N ASN A 222 10.48 -5.28 -0.36
CA ASN A 222 9.50 -6.33 -0.10
C ASN A 222 8.08 -5.75 -0.08
N LEU A 223 7.12 -6.55 -0.54
CA LEU A 223 5.69 -6.25 -0.42
C LEU A 223 5.25 -6.44 1.04
N GLY A 224 4.61 -5.42 1.60
CA GLY A 224 4.12 -5.44 2.97
C GLY A 224 2.72 -6.08 3.12
N TYR A 225 2.24 -6.18 4.36
CA TYR A 225 1.01 -6.90 4.72
C TYR A 225 -0.24 -6.41 4.00
N SER A 226 -0.32 -5.11 3.66
CA SER A 226 -1.51 -4.55 3.02
C SER A 226 -1.80 -5.16 1.64
N TYR A 227 -0.75 -5.49 0.89
CA TYR A 227 -0.87 -6.21 -0.38
C TYR A 227 -1.53 -7.59 -0.17
N TRP A 228 -1.05 -8.32 0.83
CA TRP A 228 -1.58 -9.65 1.16
C TRP A 228 -3.04 -9.60 1.63
N PHE A 229 -3.47 -8.54 2.31
CA PHE A 229 -4.87 -8.39 2.69
C PHE A 229 -5.81 -8.21 1.49
N VAL A 230 -5.37 -7.52 0.43
CA VAL A 230 -6.14 -7.43 -0.83
C VAL A 230 -6.28 -8.81 -1.46
N LEU A 231 -5.20 -9.60 -1.48
CA LEU A 231 -5.22 -10.97 -1.98
C LEU A 231 -6.15 -11.86 -1.14
N CYS A 232 -6.10 -11.76 0.20
CA CYS A 232 -7.03 -12.48 1.07
C CYS A 232 -8.49 -12.09 0.80
N SER A 233 -8.78 -10.82 0.55
CA SER A 233 -10.13 -10.36 0.21
C SER A 233 -10.67 -11.04 -1.06
N LEU A 234 -9.82 -11.19 -2.08
CA LEU A 234 -10.16 -11.93 -3.31
C LEU A 234 -10.48 -13.41 -3.01
N ILE A 235 -9.65 -14.06 -2.19
CA ILE A 235 -9.87 -15.45 -1.79
C ILE A 235 -11.20 -15.58 -1.03
N PHE A 236 -11.53 -14.65 -0.14
CA PHE A 236 -12.81 -14.67 0.58
C PHE A 236 -14.02 -14.43 -0.33
N ALA A 237 -13.91 -13.57 -1.34
CA ALA A 237 -14.95 -13.37 -2.34
C ALA A 237 -15.22 -14.66 -3.15
N ILE A 238 -14.16 -15.40 -3.49
CA ILE A 238 -14.28 -16.71 -4.17
C ILE A 238 -14.87 -17.75 -3.22
N ALA A 239 -14.35 -17.87 -2.00
CA ALA A 239 -14.80 -18.84 -1.02
C ALA A 239 -16.29 -18.66 -0.68
N SER A 240 -16.73 -17.42 -0.45
CA SER A 240 -18.15 -17.11 -0.20
C SER A 240 -19.04 -17.50 -1.37
N SER A 241 -18.58 -17.25 -2.61
CA SER A 241 -19.29 -17.69 -3.82
C SER A 241 -19.42 -19.23 -3.91
N VAL A 242 -18.35 -19.96 -3.56
CA VAL A 242 -18.37 -21.44 -3.52
C VAL A 242 -19.33 -21.95 -2.44
N CYS A 243 -19.31 -21.37 -1.24
CA CYS A 243 -20.22 -21.75 -0.16
C CYS A 243 -21.69 -21.56 -0.55
N ILE A 244 -22.03 -20.45 -1.22
CA ILE A 244 -23.40 -20.22 -1.69
C ILE A 244 -23.79 -21.24 -2.76
N ARG A 245 -22.88 -21.57 -3.67
CA ARG A 245 -23.13 -22.58 -4.72
C ARG A 245 -23.36 -23.96 -4.12
N PHE A 246 -22.56 -24.32 -3.12
CA PHE A 246 -22.71 -25.56 -2.37
C PHE A 246 -24.06 -25.61 -1.63
N ARG A 247 -24.43 -24.54 -0.91
CA ARG A 247 -25.74 -24.40 -0.25
C ARG A 247 -26.89 -24.58 -1.23
N ASN A 248 -26.81 -23.95 -2.41
CA ASN A 248 -27.85 -24.04 -3.43
C ASN A 248 -27.94 -25.46 -4.01
N SER A 249 -26.81 -26.15 -4.18
CA SER A 249 -26.78 -27.55 -4.62
C SER A 249 -27.47 -28.47 -3.61
N LEU A 250 -27.18 -28.30 -2.31
CA LEU A 250 -27.83 -29.07 -1.24
C LEU A 250 -29.34 -28.83 -1.18
N ARG A 251 -29.78 -27.58 -1.34
CA ARG A 251 -31.22 -27.25 -1.40
C ARG A 251 -31.90 -27.92 -2.59
N LYS A 252 -31.25 -27.93 -3.76
CA LYS A 252 -31.78 -28.61 -4.96
C LYS A 252 -31.92 -30.11 -4.72
N PHE A 253 -30.91 -30.75 -4.12
CA PHE A 253 -30.94 -32.17 -3.77
C PHE A 253 -32.06 -32.48 -2.77
N SER A 254 -32.21 -31.68 -1.71
CA SER A 254 -33.29 -31.83 -0.73
C SER A 254 -34.67 -31.73 -1.37
N ASN A 255 -34.92 -30.74 -2.24
CA ASN A 255 -36.21 -30.57 -2.89
C ASN A 255 -36.55 -31.73 -3.84
N GLN A 256 -35.56 -32.29 -4.56
CA GLN A 256 -35.79 -33.47 -5.40
C GLN A 256 -36.19 -34.69 -4.58
N ASN A 257 -35.60 -34.89 -3.40
CA ASN A 257 -35.97 -35.99 -2.52
C ASN A 257 -37.40 -35.84 -1.97
N VAL A 258 -37.83 -34.62 -1.63
CA VAL A 258 -39.20 -34.36 -1.15
C VAL A 258 -40.24 -34.68 -2.24
N VAL A 259 -40.04 -34.19 -3.47
CA VAL A 259 -40.95 -34.47 -4.60
C VAL A 259 -40.96 -35.97 -4.96
N GLY A 260 -39.80 -36.63 -4.88
CA GLY A 260 -39.71 -38.07 -5.08
C GLY A 260 -40.54 -38.88 -4.09
N VAL A 261 -40.55 -38.48 -2.81
CA VAL A 261 -41.37 -39.13 -1.77
C VAL A 261 -42.86 -38.94 -2.03
N GLU A 262 -43.33 -37.73 -2.35
CA GLU A 262 -44.76 -37.50 -2.68
C GLU A 262 -45.23 -38.33 -3.89
N SER A 263 -44.42 -38.41 -4.94
CA SER A 263 -44.75 -39.20 -6.15
C SER A 263 -44.75 -40.72 -5.95
N SER A 264 -44.10 -41.19 -4.88
CA SER A 264 -44.01 -42.62 -4.53
C SER A 264 -45.11 -43.07 -3.57
N THR A 265 -45.84 -42.14 -2.95
CA THR A 265 -47.09 -42.44 -2.23
C THR A 265 -48.17 -42.72 -3.29
N PRO A 266 -48.65 -43.97 -3.44
CA PRO A 266 -49.79 -44.22 -4.31
C PRO A 266 -50.95 -43.39 -3.78
N GLY A 267 -51.60 -42.62 -4.65
CA GLY A 267 -52.81 -41.89 -4.30
C GLY A 267 -53.80 -42.85 -3.67
N GLY A 268 -53.86 -42.83 -2.33
CA GLY A 268 -54.85 -43.55 -1.56
C GLY A 268 -56.19 -42.96 -1.91
N MET A 269 -56.93 -43.66 -2.78
CA MET A 269 -58.36 -43.48 -2.94
C MET A 269 -58.99 -43.49 -1.55
N LEU A 270 -59.48 -42.34 -1.12
CA LEU A 270 -60.49 -42.27 -0.07
C LEU A 270 -61.81 -41.98 -0.75
N TYR A 271 -62.66 -43.01 -0.68
CA TYR A 271 -64.09 -43.03 -0.94
C TYR A 271 -64.83 -42.02 -0.07
#